data_AF-A0A7Y8FMY4-F1
#
_entry.id   AF-A0A7Y8FMY4-F1
#
_cell.length_a   1.000
_cell.length_b   1.000
_cell.length_c   1.000
_cell.angle_alpha   90.00
_cell.angle_beta   90.00
_cell.angle_gamma   90.00
#
_symmetry.space_group_name_H-M   'P 1'
#
loop_
_entity.id
_entity.type
_entity.pdbx_description
1 polymer ?
#
loop_
_entity_poly.entity_id
_entity_poly.type
_entity_poly.pdbx_seq_one_letter_code
_entity_poly.pdbx_strand_id
1 'polypeptide(L)'
;MATALGIDPCLPVEPSPALLQLVLEPEQRRDLILALVGGVYQIKNRTPLSQDLQLWCVRLSKALLPNSLQTHTEDPLHYLRAWVEPSVWQRLRLSFDRHRVLALEKNPRLIDAHDKLETIWKAAIWRTGASNNEPVFSFAEEAQDDAVQTHD
;
A
#
# COMPACT_ATOMS: atom_id res chain seq x y z
N MET A 1 -4.29 -15.95 27.71
CA MET A 1 -3.46 -14.81 27.27
C MET A 1 -4.06 -13.99 26.13
N ALA A 2 -5.07 -14.46 25.37
CA ALA A 2 -5.69 -13.69 24.28
C ALA A 2 -6.70 -12.61 24.73
N THR A 3 -7.44 -12.84 25.82
CA THR A 3 -8.47 -11.92 26.34
C THR A 3 -7.90 -10.61 26.89
N ALA A 4 -6.65 -10.62 27.38
CA ALA A 4 -5.97 -9.42 27.88
C ALA A 4 -5.68 -8.38 26.78
N LEU A 5 -5.78 -8.78 25.50
CA LEU A 5 -5.53 -7.94 24.34
C LEU A 5 -6.83 -7.45 23.65
N GLY A 6 -8.00 -7.77 24.22
CA GLY A 6 -9.29 -7.42 23.63
C GLY A 6 -9.57 -8.13 22.29
N ILE A 7 -9.00 -9.32 22.11
CA ILE A 7 -9.25 -10.18 20.95
C ILE A 7 -10.34 -11.17 21.38
N ASP A 8 -11.50 -11.09 20.75
CA ASP A 8 -12.54 -12.09 20.99
C ASP A 8 -12.06 -13.44 20.46
N PRO A 9 -12.24 -14.53 21.23
CA PRO A 9 -11.85 -15.86 20.78
C PRO A 9 -12.73 -16.29 19.60
N CYS A 10 -12.28 -16.03 18.38
CA CYS A 10 -12.89 -16.51 17.16
C CYS A 10 -12.00 -17.57 16.48
N LEU A 11 -12.62 -18.49 15.74
CA LEU A 11 -11.85 -19.35 14.83
C LEU A 11 -11.05 -18.46 13.85
N PRO A 12 -9.80 -18.82 13.52
CA PRO A 12 -9.06 -18.11 12.48
C PRO A 12 -9.83 -18.25 11.16
N VAL A 13 -10.46 -17.16 10.72
CA VAL A 13 -10.95 -17.06 9.34
C VAL A 13 -9.73 -17.05 8.43
N GLU A 14 -9.75 -17.85 7.37
CA GLU A 14 -8.64 -17.91 6.42
C GLU A 14 -8.47 -16.54 5.76
N PRO A 15 -7.36 -15.82 6.00
CA PRO A 15 -7.16 -14.50 5.40
C PRO A 15 -7.00 -14.63 3.89
N SER A 16 -7.41 -13.59 3.15
CA SER A 16 -7.23 -13.59 1.70
C SER A 16 -5.74 -13.71 1.34
N PRO A 17 -5.37 -14.43 0.26
CA PRO A 17 -3.97 -14.58 -0.14
C PRO A 17 -3.26 -13.23 -0.36
N ALA A 18 -3.99 -12.24 -0.88
CA ALA A 18 -3.49 -10.88 -1.05
C ALA A 18 -3.14 -10.21 0.28
N LEU A 19 -3.95 -10.43 1.32
CA LEU A 19 -3.68 -9.88 2.64
C LEU A 19 -2.45 -10.54 3.27
N LEU A 20 -2.30 -11.87 3.13
CA LEU A 20 -1.11 -12.57 3.59
C LEU A 20 0.15 -12.05 2.90
N GLN A 21 0.10 -11.84 1.58
CA GLN A 21 1.20 -11.25 0.85
C GLN A 21 1.57 -9.88 1.43
N LEU A 22 0.60 -8.98 1.59
CA LEU A 22 0.85 -7.66 2.19
C LEU A 22 1.52 -7.75 3.57
N VAL A 23 1.07 -8.65 4.45
CA VAL A 23 1.61 -8.79 5.81
C VAL A 23 3.05 -9.34 5.81
N LEU A 24 3.37 -10.22 4.87
CA LEU A 24 4.69 -10.84 4.76
C LEU A 24 5.73 -9.96 4.06
N GLU A 25 5.31 -8.90 3.37
CA GLU A 25 6.25 -7.98 2.71
C GLU A 25 7.11 -7.19 3.72
N PRO A 26 8.32 -6.76 3.34
CA PRO A 26 9.12 -5.82 4.13
C PRO A 26 8.38 -4.51 4.40
N GLU A 27 8.74 -3.82 5.48
CA GLU A 27 8.09 -2.57 5.91
C GLU A 27 8.08 -1.51 4.79
N GLN A 28 9.20 -1.33 4.09
CA GLN A 28 9.32 -0.38 2.98
C GLN A 28 8.33 -0.67 1.85
N ARG A 29 8.12 -1.94 1.54
CA ARG A 29 7.19 -2.36 0.48
C ARG A 29 5.74 -2.26 0.93
N ARG A 30 5.45 -2.59 2.20
CA ARG A 30 4.14 -2.34 2.81
C ARG A 30 3.76 -0.86 2.76
N ASP A 31 4.69 0.02 3.10
CA ASP A 31 4.48 1.48 3.05
C ASP A 31 4.25 1.97 1.63
N LEU A 32 4.99 1.44 0.65
CA LEU A 32 4.76 1.75 -0.76
C LEU A 32 3.36 1.30 -1.24
N ILE A 33 2.93 0.09 -0.86
CA ILE A 33 1.58 -0.41 -1.19
C ILE A 33 0.52 0.50 -0.54
N LEU A 34 0.69 0.86 0.73
CA LEU A 34 -0.19 1.78 1.45
C LEU A 34 -0.25 3.16 0.76
N ALA A 35 0.90 3.69 0.33
CA ALA A 35 0.98 4.96 -0.38
C ALA A 35 0.28 4.91 -1.75
N LEU A 36 0.39 3.81 -2.49
CA LEU A 36 -0.32 3.61 -3.76
C LEU A 36 -1.83 3.56 -3.56
N VAL A 37 -2.32 2.78 -2.59
CA VAL A 37 -3.74 2.74 -2.25
C VAL A 37 -4.22 4.12 -1.84
N GLY A 38 -3.49 4.80 -0.95
CA GLY A 38 -3.78 6.18 -0.57
C GLY A 38 -3.85 7.15 -1.75
N GLY A 39 -2.90 7.06 -2.69
CA GLY A 39 -2.84 7.90 -3.89
C GLY A 39 -4.01 7.69 -4.86
N VAL A 40 -4.57 6.47 -4.93
CA VAL A 40 -5.78 6.18 -5.72
C VAL A 40 -7.00 6.92 -5.16
N TYR A 41 -7.12 7.01 -3.83
CA TYR A 41 -8.24 7.71 -3.18
C TYR A 41 -7.99 9.22 -2.99
N GLN A 42 -6.73 9.64 -2.85
CA GLN A 42 -6.31 11.02 -2.57
C GLN A 42 -5.55 11.66 -3.75
N ILE A 43 -6.11 11.62 -4.95
CA ILE A 43 -5.45 12.13 -6.18
C ILE A 43 -4.97 13.59 -6.06
N LYS A 44 -5.66 14.39 -5.23
CA LYS A 44 -5.37 15.83 -5.05
C LYS A 44 -4.24 16.10 -4.04
N ASN A 45 -3.90 15.15 -3.19
CA ASN A 45 -2.82 15.30 -2.22
C ASN A 45 -1.51 14.86 -2.89
N ARG A 46 -0.46 15.68 -2.77
CA ARG A 46 0.89 15.28 -3.20
C ARG A 46 1.40 14.18 -2.29
N THR A 47 1.09 12.93 -2.63
CA THR A 47 1.84 11.78 -2.11
C THR A 47 3.27 11.81 -2.67
N PRO A 48 4.29 11.46 -1.86
CA PRO A 48 5.71 11.42 -2.26
C PRO A 48 6.01 10.21 -3.16
N LEU A 49 5.17 9.98 -4.17
CA LEU A 49 5.31 8.91 -5.16
C LEU A 49 6.01 9.47 -6.41
N SER A 50 6.74 8.60 -7.11
CA SER A 50 7.29 8.93 -8.43
C SER A 50 6.19 9.28 -9.43
N GLN A 51 6.53 10.01 -10.48
CA GLN A 51 5.56 10.47 -11.49
C GLN A 51 4.80 9.31 -12.15
N ASP A 52 5.46 8.18 -12.41
CA ASP A 52 4.83 6.99 -12.97
C ASP A 52 3.80 6.37 -12.04
N LEU A 53 4.10 6.31 -10.74
CA LEU A 53 3.18 5.78 -9.73
C LEU A 53 2.01 6.73 -9.50
N GLN A 54 2.24 8.04 -9.55
CA GLN A 54 1.16 9.03 -9.51
C GLN A 54 0.23 8.89 -10.72
N LEU A 55 0.76 8.75 -11.93
CA LEU A 55 -0.04 8.56 -13.13
C LEU A 55 -0.83 7.24 -13.08
N TRP A 56 -0.22 6.19 -12.55
CA TRP A 56 -0.91 4.92 -12.30
C TRP A 56 -2.08 5.10 -11.32
N CYS A 57 -1.89 5.82 -10.21
CA CYS A 57 -2.96 6.11 -9.24
C CYS A 57 -4.13 6.89 -9.90
N VAL A 58 -3.81 7.87 -10.74
CA VAL A 58 -4.82 8.66 -11.49
C VAL A 58 -5.59 7.79 -12.49
N ARG A 59 -4.91 6.89 -13.20
CA ARG A 59 -5.56 5.99 -14.17
C ARG A 59 -6.45 4.97 -13.47
N LEU A 60 -5.94 4.37 -12.39
CA LEU A 60 -6.67 3.37 -11.63
C LEU A 60 -7.90 3.96 -10.94
N SER A 61 -7.76 5.16 -10.37
CA SER A 61 -8.90 5.84 -9.75
C SER A 61 -9.99 6.18 -10.74
N LYS A 62 -9.66 6.67 -11.95
CA LYS A 62 -10.65 6.90 -13.01
C LYS A 62 -11.37 5.62 -13.45
N ALA A 63 -10.72 4.46 -13.37
CA ALA A 63 -11.29 3.19 -13.78
C ALA A 63 -12.19 2.57 -12.69
N LEU A 64 -11.79 2.67 -11.42
CA LEU A 64 -12.43 1.93 -10.32
C LEU A 64 -13.31 2.78 -9.40
N LEU A 65 -13.09 4.10 -9.36
CA LEU A 65 -13.85 5.02 -8.52
C LEU A 65 -14.71 5.95 -9.40
N PRO A 66 -16.04 5.81 -9.39
CA PRO A 66 -16.90 6.89 -9.86
C PRO A 66 -16.67 8.12 -8.97
N ASN A 67 -16.77 9.32 -9.56
CA ASN A 67 -16.41 10.62 -8.95
C ASN A 67 -16.99 10.91 -7.55
N SER A 68 -17.94 10.11 -7.05
CA SER A 68 -18.58 10.22 -5.73
C SER A 68 -17.83 9.54 -4.58
N LEU A 69 -16.81 8.70 -4.82
CA LEU A 69 -16.10 7.95 -3.76
C LEU A 69 -14.73 8.54 -3.34
N GLN A 70 -14.47 9.80 -3.71
CA GLN A 70 -13.29 10.52 -3.22
C GLN A 70 -13.45 10.76 -1.71
N THR A 71 -12.81 9.94 -0.91
CA THR A 71 -12.91 10.00 0.55
C THR A 71 -11.75 10.83 1.08
N HIS A 72 -12.04 11.86 1.87
CA HIS A 72 -11.05 12.75 2.50
C HIS A 72 -10.40 12.12 3.74
N THR A 73 -10.06 10.84 3.68
CA THR A 73 -9.37 10.19 4.80
C THR A 73 -7.88 10.27 4.58
N GLU A 74 -7.17 10.97 5.47
CA GLU A 74 -5.74 11.26 5.35
C GLU A 74 -4.87 10.01 5.51
N ASP A 75 -5.27 9.05 6.34
CA ASP A 75 -4.47 7.85 6.61
C ASP A 75 -4.93 6.63 5.75
N PRO A 76 -4.05 6.06 4.90
CA PRO A 76 -4.37 4.90 4.07
C PRO A 76 -4.76 3.64 4.86
N LEU A 77 -4.43 3.56 6.16
CA LEU A 77 -4.87 2.45 7.02
C LEU A 77 -6.39 2.34 7.15
N HIS A 78 -7.14 3.43 6.89
CA HIS A 78 -8.59 3.37 6.92
C HIS A 78 -9.14 2.46 5.82
N TYR A 79 -8.52 2.48 4.64
CA TYR A 79 -8.87 1.61 3.52
C TYR A 79 -8.48 0.15 3.81
N LEU A 80 -7.40 -0.07 4.58
CA LEU A 80 -7.00 -1.41 5.04
C LEU A 80 -8.03 -1.97 6.03
N ARG A 81 -8.45 -1.17 7.02
CA ARG A 81 -9.49 -1.54 8.00
C ARG A 81 -10.85 -1.78 7.37
N ALA A 82 -11.17 -1.07 6.29
CA ALA A 82 -12.40 -1.28 5.53
C ALA A 82 -12.34 -2.55 4.66
N TRP A 83 -11.15 -2.91 4.18
CA TRP A 83 -10.94 -4.10 3.37
C TRP A 83 -10.95 -5.39 4.19
N VAL A 84 -10.35 -5.44 5.37
CA VAL A 84 -10.25 -6.70 6.13
C VAL A 84 -11.43 -6.89 7.08
N GLU A 85 -11.83 -8.14 7.33
CA GLU A 85 -12.83 -8.49 8.35
C GLU A 85 -12.43 -7.96 9.74
N PRO A 86 -13.37 -7.58 10.63
CA PRO A 86 -13.06 -7.07 11.97
C PRO A 86 -12.16 -8.01 12.79
N SER A 87 -12.40 -9.32 12.71
CA SER A 87 -11.60 -10.35 13.38
C SER A 87 -10.16 -10.39 12.89
N VAL A 88 -9.96 -10.16 11.59
CA VAL A 88 -8.64 -10.09 10.96
C VAL A 88 -7.94 -8.78 11.31
N TRP A 89 -8.68 -7.66 11.34
CA TRP A 89 -8.16 -6.35 11.76
C TRP A 89 -7.59 -6.37 13.18
N GLN A 90 -8.25 -7.05 14.13
CA GLN A 90 -7.78 -7.14 15.52
C GLN A 90 -6.36 -7.69 15.66
N ARG A 91 -5.94 -8.57 14.75
CA ARG A 91 -4.58 -9.14 14.71
C ARG A 91 -3.66 -8.25 13.88
N LEU A 92 -4.12 -7.82 12.72
CA LEU A 92 -3.35 -7.01 11.77
C LEU A 92 -2.91 -5.66 12.37
N ARG A 93 -3.74 -5.06 13.22
CA ARG A 93 -3.43 -3.78 13.88
C ARG A 93 -2.18 -3.85 14.78
N LEU A 94 -1.79 -5.05 15.23
CA LEU A 94 -0.60 -5.23 16.05
C LEU A 94 0.70 -5.11 15.24
N SER A 95 0.61 -5.20 13.91
CA SER A 95 1.75 -5.03 12.99
C SER A 95 2.05 -3.57 12.66
N PHE A 96 1.25 -2.63 13.18
CA PHE A 96 1.38 -1.19 12.96
C PHE A 96 1.62 -0.45 14.27
N ASP A 97 2.10 0.79 14.17
CA ASP A 97 2.26 1.64 15.35
C ASP A 97 0.95 1.80 16.13
N ARG A 98 1.02 1.57 17.43
CA ARG A 98 -0.14 1.56 18.32
C ARG A 98 -0.83 2.92 18.38
N HIS A 99 -0.09 4.02 18.40
CA HIS A 99 -0.68 5.35 18.48
C HIS A 99 -1.46 5.69 17.21
N ARG A 100 -0.90 5.32 16.05
CA ARG A 100 -1.56 5.46 14.75
C ARG A 100 -2.86 4.66 14.68
N VAL A 101 -2.83 3.39 15.10
CA VAL A 101 -4.04 2.53 15.13
C VAL A 101 -5.11 3.08 16.07
N LEU A 102 -4.74 3.56 17.26
CA LEU A 102 -5.71 4.11 18.21
C LEU A 102 -6.37 5.39 17.69
N ALA A 103 -5.62 6.25 17.00
CA ALA A 103 -6.19 7.44 16.34
C ALA A 103 -7.17 7.03 15.23
N LEU A 104 -6.82 6.00 14.45
CA LEU A 104 -7.65 5.45 13.39
C LEU A 104 -8.95 4.82 13.91
N GLU A 105 -8.89 4.10 15.02
CA GLU A 105 -10.05 3.41 15.59
C GLU A 105 -11.12 4.37 16.15
N LYS A 106 -10.74 5.62 16.48
CA LYS A 106 -11.68 6.68 16.86
C LYS A 106 -12.60 7.10 15.73
N ASN A 107 -12.16 6.90 14.48
CA ASN A 107 -12.94 7.27 13.31
C ASN A 107 -13.89 6.13 12.89
N PRO A 108 -15.05 6.46 12.29
CA PRO A 108 -15.99 5.46 11.79
C PRO A 108 -15.35 4.61 10.69
N ARG A 109 -15.69 3.31 10.67
CA ARG A 109 -15.26 2.39 9.60
C ARG A 109 -16.01 2.72 8.32
N LEU A 110 -15.31 2.70 7.19
CA LEU A 110 -15.94 2.83 5.88
C LEU A 110 -16.76 1.57 5.59
N ILE A 111 -18.02 1.75 5.20
CA ILE A 111 -18.97 0.68 4.88
C ILE A 111 -19.11 0.61 3.34
N ASP A 112 -19.36 -0.58 2.78
CA ASP A 112 -19.69 -0.82 1.36
C ASP A 112 -18.61 -0.57 0.29
N ALA A 113 -17.33 -0.67 0.65
CA ALA A 113 -16.22 -0.53 -0.30
C ALA A 113 -15.40 -1.82 -0.55
N HIS A 114 -15.81 -2.96 0.03
CA HIS A 114 -14.98 -4.18 0.11
C HIS A 114 -14.50 -4.70 -1.25
N ASP A 115 -15.40 -4.94 -2.22
CA ASP A 115 -15.03 -5.52 -3.53
C ASP A 115 -14.08 -4.62 -4.35
N LYS A 116 -14.31 -3.31 -4.28
CA LYS A 116 -13.47 -2.31 -4.96
C LYS A 116 -12.12 -2.20 -4.28
N LEU A 117 -12.10 -2.17 -2.96
CA LEU A 117 -10.89 -2.16 -2.17
C LEU A 117 -10.05 -3.40 -2.45
N GLU A 118 -10.66 -4.59 -2.50
CA GLU A 118 -9.95 -5.83 -2.79
C GLU A 118 -9.22 -5.75 -4.14
N THR A 119 -9.89 -5.22 -5.16
CA THR A 119 -9.30 -5.03 -6.49
C THR A 119 -8.12 -4.04 -6.45
N ILE A 120 -8.27 -2.92 -5.75
CA ILE A 120 -7.21 -1.90 -5.62
C ILE A 120 -6.00 -2.44 -4.85
N TRP A 121 -6.24 -3.16 -3.74
CA TRP A 121 -5.19 -3.79 -2.95
C TRP A 121 -4.42 -4.84 -3.75
N LYS A 122 -5.12 -5.74 -4.45
CA LYS A 122 -4.49 -6.72 -5.35
C LYS A 122 -3.66 -6.04 -6.44
N ALA A 123 -4.18 -4.98 -7.06
CA ALA A 123 -3.47 -4.23 -8.10
C ALA A 123 -2.21 -3.54 -7.54
N ALA A 124 -2.27 -2.96 -6.36
CA ALA A 124 -1.13 -2.31 -5.71
C ALA A 124 -0.05 -3.32 -5.29
N ILE A 125 -0.44 -4.45 -4.70
CA ILE A 125 0.48 -5.56 -4.35
C ILE A 125 1.18 -6.08 -5.61
N TRP A 126 0.42 -6.33 -6.68
CA TRP A 126 0.98 -6.77 -7.95
C TRP A 126 1.91 -5.71 -8.55
N ARG A 127 1.53 -4.43 -8.53
CA ARG A 127 2.35 -3.34 -9.07
C ARG A 127 3.70 -3.25 -8.37
N THR A 128 3.74 -3.33 -7.04
CA THR A 128 5.00 -3.31 -6.28
C THR A 128 5.81 -4.59 -6.41
N GLY A 129 5.17 -5.73 -6.70
CA GLY A 129 5.86 -7.01 -6.97
C GLY A 129 6.42 -7.14 -8.37
N ALA A 130 5.72 -6.59 -9.37
CA ALA A 130 6.22 -6.50 -10.74
C ALA A 130 7.45 -5.58 -10.83
N SER A 131 7.54 -4.56 -9.97
CA SER A 131 8.73 -3.70 -9.86
C SER A 131 9.99 -4.42 -9.38
N ASN A 132 9.88 -5.58 -8.72
CA ASN A 132 11.05 -6.40 -8.36
C ASN A 132 11.61 -7.20 -9.55
N ASN A 133 10.95 -7.16 -10.72
CA ASN A 133 11.43 -7.79 -11.94
C ASN A 133 11.96 -6.77 -12.97
N GLU A 134 11.97 -5.48 -12.62
CA GLU A 134 12.81 -4.50 -13.32
C GLU A 134 14.16 -4.52 -12.60
N PRO A 135 15.25 -4.95 -13.26
CA PRO A 135 16.56 -4.80 -12.68
C PRO A 135 16.80 -3.31 -12.43
N VAL A 136 17.08 -2.95 -11.17
CA VAL A 136 17.67 -1.66 -10.83
C VAL A 136 19.08 -1.65 -11.44
N PHE A 137 19.17 -1.20 -12.69
CA PHE A 137 20.37 -0.66 -13.31
C PHE A 137 19.91 0.62 -14.03
N SER A 138 20.47 1.79 -13.73
CA SER A 138 21.88 2.08 -13.95
C SER A 138 22.49 2.84 -12.78
N PHE A 139 23.60 2.32 -12.29
CA PHE A 139 24.65 3.11 -11.69
C PHE A 139 25.06 4.18 -12.71
N ALA A 140 25.20 5.43 -12.26
CA ALA A 140 25.88 6.44 -13.04
C ALA A 140 27.36 6.03 -13.09
N GLU A 141 27.84 5.66 -14.27
CA GLU A 141 29.27 5.54 -14.53
C GLU A 141 29.57 6.47 -15.71
N GLU A 142 29.79 7.73 -15.35
CA GLU A 142 30.26 8.77 -16.26
C GLU A 142 31.80 8.67 -16.33
N ALA A 143 32.25 8.29 -17.53
CA ALA A 143 33.56 8.32 -18.16
C ALA A 143 34.81 8.89 -17.43
N GLN A 144 35.93 8.15 -17.55
CA GLN A 144 37.30 8.70 -17.63
C GLN A 144 38.19 7.66 -18.36
N ASP A 145 38.34 7.75 -19.69
CA ASP A 145 39.47 8.36 -20.42
C ASP A 145 40.64 7.37 -20.62
N ASP A 146 40.68 6.74 -21.80
CA ASP A 146 41.82 5.97 -22.28
C ASP A 146 41.98 6.19 -23.78
N ALA A 147 42.89 7.09 -24.16
CA ALA A 147 43.50 7.12 -25.49
C ALA A 147 44.82 7.90 -25.43
N VAL A 148 45.87 7.21 -24.99
CA VAL A 148 47.25 7.53 -25.40
C VAL A 148 47.31 7.41 -26.93
N GLN A 149 47.59 8.51 -27.62
CA GLN A 149 48.02 8.45 -29.02
C GLN A 149 49.28 9.31 -29.21
N THR A 150 50.42 8.65 -29.10
CA THR A 150 51.74 9.11 -29.54
C THR A 150 51.76 9.24 -31.06
N HIS A 151 52.17 10.42 -31.54
CA HIS A 151 52.63 10.62 -32.91
C HIS A 151 53.92 11.44 -32.86
N ASP A 152 55.05 10.78 -33.08
CA ASP A 152 56.29 11.29 -33.67
C ASP A 152 57.03 10.11 -34.32
#